data_AF-A0A7V4PCR2-F1
#
_entry.id   AF-A0A7V4PCR2-F1
#
_cell.length_a   1.000
_cell.length_b   1.000
_cell.length_c   1.000
_cell.angle_alpha   90.00
_cell.angle_beta   90.00
_cell.angle_gamma   90.00
#
_symmetry.space_group_name_H-M   'P 1'
#
loop_
_entity.id
_entity.type
_entity.pdbx_description
1 polymer ?
#
loop_
_entity_poly.entity_id
_entity_poly.type
_entity_poly.pdbx_seq_one_letter_code
_entity_poly.pdbx_strand_id
1 'polypeptide(L)'
;MDKKSKLLLIVFVILIIGSVSATFYKYFISLDYLIQSEIPCDPRIESCFVWRCGADSEKCTGNPDEDIYFYKLISKKAYNYPDCDPNADENCVVKCQPGEQGCHEIVCDEANLAEGEECMAAEKYAEEFQNGDAVESEIEKEEDNQGINGSSFEIENEDEVN
;
A
#
# COMPACT_ATOMS: atom_id res chain seq x y z
N MET A 1 47.98 -14.29 32.16
CA MET A 1 47.16 -13.05 32.05
C MET A 1 46.88 -12.54 33.44
N ASP A 2 47.47 -11.40 33.79
CA ASP A 2 47.35 -10.79 35.11
C ASP A 2 45.91 -10.47 35.46
N LYS A 3 45.58 -10.43 36.76
CA LYS A 3 44.23 -10.10 37.25
C LYS A 3 43.72 -8.76 36.67
N LYS A 4 44.64 -7.82 36.46
CA LYS A 4 44.36 -6.51 35.84
C LYS A 4 43.96 -6.63 34.36
N SER A 5 44.70 -7.43 33.59
CA SER A 5 44.39 -7.66 32.17
C SER A 5 43.10 -8.47 31.97
N LYS A 6 42.78 -9.40 32.89
CA LYS A 6 41.48 -10.09 32.91
C LYS A 6 40.31 -9.14 33.14
N LEU A 7 40.45 -8.21 34.09
CA LEU A 7 39.42 -7.22 34.38
C LEU A 7 39.14 -6.31 33.18
N LEU A 8 40.20 -5.81 32.53
CA LEU A 8 40.05 -4.97 31.33
C LEU A 8 39.37 -5.74 30.19
N LEU A 9 39.73 -7.00 29.98
CA LEU A 9 39.10 -7.83 28.95
C LEU A 9 37.61 -8.07 29.24
N ILE A 10 37.24 -8.33 30.49
CA ILE A 10 35.82 -8.49 30.89
C ILE A 10 35.03 -7.20 30.63
N VAL A 11 35.56 -6.05 31.04
CA VAL A 11 34.91 -4.75 30.80
C VAL A 11 34.75 -4.52 29.30
N PHE A 12 35.78 -4.81 28.51
CA PHE A 12 35.72 -4.67 27.05
C PHE A 12 34.65 -5.57 26.41
N VAL A 13 34.56 -6.83 26.84
CA VAL A 13 33.51 -7.76 26.37
C VAL A 13 32.12 -7.27 26.76
N ILE A 14 31.93 -6.77 27.98
CA ILE A 14 30.63 -6.22 28.42
C ILE A 14 30.26 -4.99 27.59
N LEU A 15 31.21 -4.12 27.26
CA LEU A 15 30.94 -2.96 26.39
C LEU A 15 30.53 -3.39 24.98
N ILE A 16 31.19 -4.40 24.42
CA ILE A 16 30.81 -4.94 23.11
C ILE A 16 29.39 -5.52 23.16
N ILE A 17 29.11 -6.38 24.13
CA ILE A 17 27.78 -6.99 24.28
C ILE A 17 26.73 -5.90 24.50
N GLY A 18 26.99 -4.92 25.37
CA GLY A 18 26.09 -3.81 25.62
C GLY A 18 25.78 -2.99 24.37
N SER A 19 26.79 -2.70 23.54
CA SER A 19 26.62 -1.99 22.28
C SER A 19 25.78 -2.79 21.27
N VAL A 20 26.09 -4.08 21.10
CA VAL A 20 25.33 -4.97 20.21
C VAL A 20 23.89 -5.12 20.68
N SER A 21 23.66 -5.34 21.99
CA SER A 21 22.32 -5.45 22.55
C SER A 21 21.51 -4.17 22.41
N ALA A 22 22.12 -3.00 22.63
CA ALA A 22 21.43 -1.72 22.44
C ALA A 22 21.03 -1.50 20.97
N THR A 23 21.91 -1.86 20.05
CA THR A 23 21.64 -1.78 18.60
C THR A 23 20.54 -2.76 18.20
N PHE A 24 20.61 -4.00 18.67
CA PHE A 24 19.60 -5.02 18.44
C PHE A 24 18.22 -4.58 18.93
N TYR A 25 18.16 -4.04 20.15
CA TYR A 25 16.92 -3.49 20.71
C TYR A 25 16.34 -2.38 19.84
N LYS A 26 17.17 -1.47 19.35
CA LYS A 26 16.72 -0.34 18.53
C LYS A 26 16.09 -0.79 17.20
N TYR A 27 16.75 -1.70 16.48
CA TYR A 27 16.31 -2.09 15.14
C TYR A 27 15.25 -3.20 15.14
N PHE A 28 15.37 -4.20 16.01
CA PHE A 28 14.47 -5.36 15.97
C PHE A 28 13.28 -5.27 16.91
N ILE A 29 13.39 -4.48 17.99
CA ILE A 29 12.33 -4.39 19.01
C ILE A 29 11.62 -3.04 18.93
N SER A 30 12.38 -1.94 18.96
CA SER A 30 11.79 -0.60 18.86
C SER A 30 11.39 -0.22 17.44
N LEU A 31 11.83 -0.98 16.43
CA LEU A 31 11.61 -0.74 15.00
C LEU A 31 11.88 0.74 14.62
N ASP A 32 12.91 1.33 15.23
CA ASP A 32 13.25 2.76 15.05
C ASP A 32 14.14 2.96 13.81
N TYR A 33 13.59 2.62 12.65
CA TYR A 33 14.15 2.88 11.34
C TYR A 33 13.06 3.34 10.38
N LEU A 34 13.45 4.07 9.34
CA LEU A 34 12.53 4.54 8.29
C LEU A 34 12.42 3.47 7.20
N ILE A 35 11.20 3.17 6.81
CA ILE A 35 10.86 2.37 5.64
C ILE A 35 10.38 3.34 4.58
N GLN A 36 10.91 3.19 3.37
CA GLN A 36 10.39 3.85 2.19
C GLN A 36 9.72 2.81 1.32
N SER A 37 8.45 3.02 0.99
CA SER A 37 7.68 2.12 0.13
C SER A 37 6.86 2.91 -0.90
N GLU A 38 6.50 2.23 -1.97
CA GLU A 38 5.60 2.75 -3.00
C GLU A 38 4.15 2.55 -2.55
N ILE A 39 3.32 3.58 -2.72
CA ILE A 39 1.89 3.54 -2.46
C ILE A 39 1.12 4.08 -3.67
N PRO A 40 -0.16 3.69 -3.84
CA PRO A 40 -1.00 4.21 -4.90
C PRO A 40 -1.09 5.74 -4.86
N CYS A 41 -0.98 6.36 -6.02
CA CYS A 41 -1.06 7.80 -6.21
C CYS A 41 -2.19 8.11 -7.20
N ASP A 42 -3.02 9.12 -6.90
CA ASP A 42 -4.11 9.52 -7.81
C ASP A 42 -3.62 10.64 -8.74
N PRO A 43 -3.34 10.34 -10.03
CA PRO A 43 -2.78 11.32 -10.96
C PRO A 43 -3.78 12.41 -11.35
N ARG A 44 -5.04 12.39 -10.88
CA ARG A 44 -6.01 13.47 -11.13
C ARG A 44 -5.86 14.64 -10.17
N ILE A 45 -5.25 14.42 -9.01
CA ILE A 45 -5.20 15.39 -7.92
C ILE A 45 -3.78 15.70 -7.44
N GLU A 46 -2.82 14.80 -7.67
CA GLU A 46 -1.43 14.95 -7.25
C GLU A 46 -0.45 14.54 -8.37
N SER A 47 0.81 14.97 -8.25
CA SER A 47 1.88 14.59 -9.19
C SER A 47 2.48 13.24 -8.80
N CYS A 48 2.35 12.26 -9.67
CA CYS A 48 2.74 10.87 -9.42
C CYS A 48 3.99 10.47 -10.20
N PHE A 49 4.76 9.54 -9.63
CA PHE A 49 5.77 8.81 -10.38
C PHE A 49 5.09 7.82 -11.32
N VAL A 50 5.67 7.62 -12.49
CA VAL A 50 5.14 6.75 -13.54
C VAL A 50 6.06 5.56 -13.69
N TRP A 51 5.49 4.38 -13.53
CA TRP A 51 6.12 3.14 -13.93
C TRP A 51 5.43 2.61 -15.19
N ARG A 52 6.20 2.35 -16.25
CA ARG A 52 5.70 1.76 -17.49
C ARG A 52 6.25 0.35 -17.62
N CYS A 53 5.37 -0.61 -17.87
CA CYS A 53 5.77 -1.98 -18.13
C CYS A 53 6.60 -2.02 -19.43
N GLY A 54 7.85 -2.47 -19.33
CA GLY A 54 8.74 -2.58 -20.50
C GLY A 54 8.34 -3.74 -21.41
N ALA A 55 8.47 -3.55 -22.72
CA ALA A 55 8.11 -4.54 -23.75
C ALA A 55 8.80 -5.93 -23.60
N ASP A 56 9.86 -6.01 -22.80
CA ASP A 56 10.63 -7.24 -22.54
C ASP A 56 10.15 -8.03 -21.30
N SER A 57 9.11 -7.57 -20.59
CA SER A 57 8.61 -8.27 -19.41
C SER A 57 7.40 -9.16 -19.75
N GLU A 58 7.50 -10.44 -19.40
CA GLU A 58 6.43 -11.45 -19.59
C GLU A 58 5.17 -11.18 -18.75
N LYS A 59 5.15 -10.08 -17.97
CA LYS A 59 4.06 -9.70 -17.06
C LYS A 59 3.18 -8.56 -17.59
N CYS A 60 3.54 -7.92 -18.70
CA CYS A 60 2.71 -6.88 -19.28
C CYS A 60 1.49 -7.49 -19.97
N THR A 61 0.36 -6.81 -19.88
CA THR A 61 -0.91 -7.21 -20.51
C THR A 61 -0.91 -6.93 -22.01
N GLY A 62 0.00 -6.07 -22.48
CA GLY A 62 0.06 -5.59 -23.87
C GLY A 62 -0.91 -4.45 -24.14
N ASN A 63 -1.69 -4.03 -23.14
CA ASN A 63 -2.53 -2.86 -23.18
C ASN A 63 -1.77 -1.69 -22.50
N PRO A 64 -1.42 -0.62 -23.24
CA PRO A 64 -0.63 0.49 -22.70
C PRO A 64 -1.27 1.17 -21.49
N ASP A 65 -2.59 1.19 -21.36
CA ASP A 65 -3.28 1.86 -20.25
C ASP A 65 -3.27 1.01 -18.96
N GLU A 66 -3.30 -0.31 -19.09
CA GLU A 66 -3.17 -1.26 -17.96
C GLU A 66 -1.70 -1.50 -17.56
N ASP A 67 -0.78 -1.16 -18.48
CA ASP A 67 0.66 -1.32 -18.31
C ASP A 67 1.35 -0.06 -17.77
N ILE A 68 0.57 0.96 -17.34
CA ILE A 68 1.04 2.16 -16.65
C ILE A 68 0.58 2.13 -15.18
N TYR A 69 1.51 2.30 -14.25
CA TYR A 69 1.24 2.40 -12.83
C TYR A 69 1.68 3.75 -12.27
N PHE A 70 0.76 4.43 -11.57
CA PHE A 70 1.01 5.71 -10.92
C PHE A 70 1.21 5.49 -9.42
N TYR A 71 2.37 5.92 -8.92
CA TYR A 71 2.73 5.72 -7.52
C TYR A 71 3.35 6.96 -6.91
N LYS A 72 3.40 6.98 -5.59
CA LYS A 72 4.17 7.92 -4.80
C LYS A 72 4.92 7.18 -3.72
N LEU A 73 5.91 7.85 -3.13
CA LEU A 73 6.75 7.23 -2.12
C LEU A 73 6.27 7.68 -0.74
N ILE A 74 6.15 6.75 0.19
CA ILE A 74 5.91 7.06 1.60
C ILE A 74 7.14 6.66 2.42
N SER A 75 7.67 7.60 3.19
CA SER A 75 8.72 7.37 4.17
C SER A 75 8.11 7.39 5.56
N LYS A 76 8.08 6.24 6.24
CA LYS A 76 7.41 6.08 7.54
C LYS A 76 8.25 5.25 8.49
N LYS A 77 8.14 5.51 9.80
CA LYS A 77 8.79 4.69 10.82
C LYS A 77 8.19 3.28 10.86
N ALA A 78 9.05 2.27 10.94
CA ALA A 78 8.62 0.87 10.89
C ALA A 78 7.65 0.49 12.01
N TYR A 79 7.81 1.04 13.22
CA TYR A 79 6.88 0.80 14.33
C TYR A 79 5.45 1.32 14.09
N ASN A 80 5.25 2.24 13.13
CA ASN A 80 3.92 2.75 12.76
C ASN A 80 3.38 2.09 11.50
N TYR A 81 4.12 1.18 10.87
CA TYR A 81 3.67 0.50 9.67
C TYR A 81 2.54 -0.48 10.05
N PRO A 82 1.42 -0.51 9.31
CA PRO A 82 0.35 -1.46 9.61
C PRO A 82 0.82 -2.90 9.36
N ASP A 83 0.43 -3.81 10.25
CA ASP A 83 0.59 -5.25 10.05
C ASP A 83 -0.46 -5.72 9.03
N CYS A 84 -0.10 -5.69 7.75
CA CYS A 84 -0.96 -6.15 6.65
C CYS A 84 -0.77 -7.66 6.43
N ASP A 85 -1.83 -8.47 6.56
CA ASP A 85 -1.78 -9.86 6.08
C ASP A 85 -2.15 -9.91 4.59
N PRO A 86 -1.24 -10.28 3.68
CA PRO A 86 -1.54 -10.34 2.26
C PRO A 86 -2.62 -11.37 1.88
N ASN A 87 -2.99 -12.27 2.79
CA ASN A 87 -4.03 -13.28 2.55
C ASN A 87 -5.41 -12.88 3.10
N ALA A 88 -5.47 -11.86 3.97
CA ALA A 88 -6.70 -11.46 4.65
C ALA A 88 -7.07 -10.00 4.40
N ASP A 89 -6.09 -9.13 4.15
CA ASP A 89 -6.26 -7.69 4.07
C ASP A 89 -5.95 -7.17 2.67
N GLU A 90 -6.90 -7.33 1.75
CA GLU A 90 -6.79 -6.83 0.37
C GLU A 90 -6.67 -5.30 0.28
N ASN A 91 -7.12 -4.57 1.32
CA ASN A 91 -7.17 -3.10 1.35
C ASN A 91 -6.26 -2.49 2.41
N CYS A 92 -5.13 -3.13 2.73
CA CYS A 92 -4.19 -2.55 3.68
C CYS A 92 -3.46 -1.34 3.07
N VAL A 93 -3.97 -0.13 3.33
CA VAL A 93 -3.40 1.10 2.79
C VAL A 93 -2.50 1.78 3.82
N VAL A 94 -1.25 2.02 3.43
CA VAL A 94 -0.27 2.76 4.24
C VAL A 94 -0.47 4.25 3.98
N LYS A 95 -0.85 5.00 5.03
CA LYS A 95 -1.00 6.46 4.99
C LYS A 95 -0.34 7.12 6.20
N CYS A 96 0.03 8.39 6.06
CA CYS A 96 0.46 9.19 7.19
C CYS A 96 -0.74 9.68 8.00
N GLN A 97 -0.70 9.50 9.32
CA GLN A 97 -1.70 10.09 10.20
C GLN A 97 -1.38 11.57 10.48
N PRO A 98 -2.40 12.41 10.76
CA PRO A 98 -2.16 13.80 11.13
C PRO A 98 -1.26 13.92 12.36
N GLY A 99 -0.12 14.61 12.21
CA GLY A 99 0.85 14.80 13.30
C GLY A 99 1.76 13.61 13.58
N GLU A 100 1.77 12.60 12.71
CA GLU A 100 2.65 11.44 12.85
C GLU A 100 4.13 11.83 12.64
N GLN A 101 4.96 11.59 13.65
CA GLN A 101 6.38 11.91 13.56
C GLN A 101 7.13 10.90 12.68
N GLY A 102 7.91 11.42 11.73
CA GLY A 102 8.69 10.59 10.82
C GLY A 102 7.85 9.89 9.76
N CYS A 103 6.69 10.45 9.40
CA CYS A 103 5.92 10.04 8.23
C CYS A 103 5.88 11.18 7.20
N HIS A 104 6.32 10.90 5.98
CA HIS A 104 6.38 11.85 4.88
C HIS A 104 5.93 11.17 3.59
N GLU A 105 4.97 11.78 2.90
CA GLU A 105 4.62 11.41 1.53
C GLU A 105 5.45 12.26 0.58
N ILE A 106 6.10 11.60 -0.38
CA ILE A 106 7.01 12.18 -1.37
C ILE A 106 6.32 12.00 -2.71
N VAL A 107 5.89 13.13 -3.27
CA VAL A 107 5.29 13.22 -4.61
C VAL A 107 6.38 13.42 -5.65
N CYS A 108 6.03 13.20 -6.91
CA CYS A 108 6.97 13.37 -8.01
C CYS A 108 7.18 14.86 -8.30
N ASP A 109 8.40 15.35 -8.04
CA ASP A 109 8.85 16.70 -8.35
C ASP A 109 10.30 16.70 -8.85
N GLU A 110 10.77 17.84 -9.36
CA GLU A 110 12.15 17.97 -9.89
C GLU A 110 13.24 17.70 -8.85
N ALA A 111 12.93 17.79 -7.55
CA ALA A 111 13.89 17.58 -6.47
C ALA A 111 14.00 16.11 -6.05
N ASN A 112 12.94 15.33 -6.25
CA ASN A 112 12.82 13.92 -5.86
C ASN A 112 12.92 12.96 -7.05
N LEU A 113 13.03 13.46 -8.28
CA LEU A 113 13.19 12.65 -9.49
C LEU A 113 14.57 11.98 -9.54
N ALA A 114 14.62 10.66 -9.54
CA ALA A 114 15.85 9.92 -9.79
C ALA A 114 16.14 9.74 -11.30
N GLU A 115 17.36 9.35 -11.66
CA GLU A 115 17.72 9.07 -13.05
C GLU A 115 16.89 7.91 -13.61
N GLY A 116 16.09 8.18 -14.64
CA GLY A 116 15.24 7.20 -15.30
C GLY A 116 13.80 7.12 -14.79
N GLU A 117 13.41 7.98 -13.84
CA GLU A 117 12.02 8.11 -13.41
C GLU A 117 11.28 9.19 -14.23
N GLU A 118 9.98 8.98 -14.41
CA GLU A 118 9.08 9.92 -15.09
C GLU A 118 8.01 10.43 -14.12
N CYS A 119 7.71 11.73 -14.17
CA CYS A 119 6.58 12.31 -13.45
C CYS A 119 5.38 12.53 -14.37
N MET A 120 4.20 12.20 -13.87
CA MET A 120 2.92 12.66 -14.40
C MET A 120 2.33 13.70 -13.47
N ALA A 121 2.29 14.96 -13.92
CA ALA A 121 1.58 16.03 -13.22
C ALA A 121 0.07 15.91 -13.47
N ALA A 122 -0.74 16.33 -12.51
CA ALA A 122 -2.20 16.20 -12.61
C ALA A 122 -2.81 16.92 -13.81
N GLU A 123 -2.28 18.09 -14.16
CA GLU A 123 -2.71 18.85 -15.33
C GLU A 123 -2.44 18.08 -16.64
N LYS A 124 -1.26 17.44 -16.75
CA LYS A 124 -0.90 16.63 -17.91
C LYS A 124 -1.75 15.37 -18.01
N TYR A 125 -2.04 14.74 -16.87
CA TYR A 125 -2.92 13.57 -16.84
C TYR A 125 -4.32 13.90 -17.37
N ALA A 126 -4.88 15.07 -16.99
CA ALA A 126 -6.16 15.51 -17.52
C ALA A 126 -6.13 15.74 -19.04
N GLU A 127 -5.04 16.31 -19.57
CA GLU A 127 -4.89 16.54 -21.00
C GLU A 127 -4.75 15.24 -21.82
N GLU A 128 -3.96 14.29 -21.32
CA GLU A 128 -3.61 13.05 -22.02
C GLU A 128 -4.71 11.98 -21.91
N PHE A 129 -5.40 11.88 -20.76
CA PHE A 129 -6.33 10.78 -20.47
C PHE A 129 -7.80 11.19 -20.31
N GLN A 130 -8.14 12.47 -20.10
CA GLN A 130 -9.55 12.90 -19.95
C GLN A 130 -10.14 13.56 -21.21
N ASN A 131 -9.30 13.96 -22.18
CA ASN A 131 -9.77 14.53 -23.44
C ASN A 131 -10.04 13.47 -24.53
N GLY A 132 -9.78 12.19 -24.24
CA GLY A 132 -10.07 11.05 -25.12
C GLY A 132 -11.11 10.12 -24.49
N ASP A 133 -12.35 10.24 -24.99
CA ASP A 133 -13.50 9.36 -24.77
C ASP A 133 -14.08 9.23 -23.35
N ALA A 134 -15.37 9.58 -23.26
CA ALA A 134 -16.21 9.32 -22.11
C ALA A 134 -16.26 7.83 -21.80
N VAL A 135 -15.58 7.41 -20.73
CA VAL A 135 -15.85 6.11 -20.10
C VAL A 135 -17.19 6.25 -19.38
N GLU A 136 -18.24 5.84 -20.10
CA GLU A 136 -19.54 5.51 -19.53
C GLU A 136 -19.29 4.43 -18.47
N SER A 137 -19.27 4.82 -17.20
CA SER A 137 -19.28 3.86 -16.11
C SER A 137 -20.60 3.11 -16.18
N GLU A 138 -20.57 1.89 -16.70
CA GLU A 138 -21.62 0.90 -16.51
C GLU A 138 -21.67 0.58 -15.00
N ILE A 139 -22.40 1.42 -14.28
CA ILE A 139 -22.98 1.02 -13.00
C ILE A 139 -24.11 0.07 -13.39
N GLU A 140 -23.79 -1.22 -13.48
CA GLU A 140 -24.81 -2.26 -13.49
C GLU A 140 -25.63 -2.12 -12.22
N LYS A 141 -26.86 -1.64 -12.39
CA LYS A 141 -27.89 -1.63 -11.36
C LYS A 141 -28.34 -3.08 -11.16
N GLU A 142 -27.92 -3.72 -10.09
CA GLU A 142 -28.68 -4.83 -9.51
C GLU A 142 -29.94 -4.24 -8.83
N GLU A 143 -31.03 -4.14 -9.58
CA GLU A 143 -32.38 -4.10 -9.03
C GLU A 143 -33.12 -5.38 -9.44
N ASP A 144 -33.19 -6.28 -8.46
CA ASP A 144 -34.36 -7.05 -8.03
C ASP A 144 -35.37 -7.47 -9.11
N ASN A 145 -35.43 -8.78 -9.40
CA ASN A 145 -36.68 -9.39 -9.86
C ASN A 145 -36.86 -10.78 -9.27
N GLN A 146 -37.67 -10.81 -8.21
CA GLN A 146 -38.37 -11.98 -7.70
C GLN A 146 -39.17 -12.66 -8.82
N GLY A 147 -38.59 -13.70 -9.42
CA GLY A 147 -39.27 -14.64 -10.29
C GLY A 147 -39.69 -15.90 -9.52
N ILE A 148 -40.89 -15.85 -8.94
CA ILE A 148 -41.63 -16.98 -8.39
C ILE A 148 -41.67 -18.14 -9.40
N ASN A 149 -41.23 -19.34 -9.00
CA ASN A 149 -41.74 -20.59 -9.58
C ASN A 149 -41.62 -21.77 -8.59
N GLY A 150 -42.73 -22.03 -7.92
CA GLY A 150 -43.31 -23.34 -7.63
C GLY A 150 -42.42 -24.47 -7.10
N SER A 151 -42.49 -24.71 -5.79
CA SER A 151 -42.53 -26.08 -5.26
C SER A 151 -43.44 -26.17 -4.03
N SER A 152 -44.29 -27.19 -4.06
CA SER A 152 -45.42 -27.48 -3.16
C SER A 152 -45.08 -27.56 -1.68
N PHE A 153 -45.97 -27.03 -0.82
CA PHE A 153 -46.25 -27.59 0.50
C PHE A 153 -47.63 -27.11 1.00
N GLU A 154 -48.59 -28.03 1.05
CA GLU A 154 -49.89 -27.92 1.72
C GLU A 154 -49.70 -27.93 3.23
N ILE A 155 -50.43 -27.10 4.01
CA ILE A 155 -51.17 -27.50 5.22
C ILE A 155 -52.40 -26.58 5.38
N GLU A 156 -53.53 -27.25 5.64
CA GLU A 156 -54.91 -26.81 5.86
C GLU A 156 -55.14 -25.92 7.09
N ASN A 157 -56.25 -25.16 7.07
CA ASN A 157 -57.30 -25.05 8.10
C ASN A 157 -58.27 -23.93 7.67
N GLU A 158 -59.47 -24.28 7.19
CA GLU A 158 -60.73 -24.35 7.96
C GLU A 158 -61.21 -22.98 8.47
N ASP A 159 -62.27 -22.45 7.82
CA ASP A 159 -63.48 -21.96 8.50
C ASP A 159 -64.62 -21.66 7.48
N GLU A 160 -65.62 -22.54 7.53
CA GLU A 160 -67.09 -22.36 7.46
C GLU A 160 -67.90 -21.74 6.29
N VAL A 161 -69.11 -22.32 6.17
CA VAL A 161 -70.41 -21.82 5.65
C VAL A 161 -70.76 -22.14 4.17
N ASN A 162 -71.33 -23.32 3.90
CA ASN A 162 -72.79 -23.60 3.80
C ASN A 162 -73.06 -24.98 3.19
#